data_AF-A0AAV9IIL1-F1
#
_entry.id   AF-A0AAV9IIL1-F1
#
_cell.length_a   1.000
_cell.length_b   1.000
_cell.length_c   1.000
_cell.angle_alpha   90.00
_cell.angle_beta   90.00
_cell.angle_gamma   90.00
#
_symmetry.space_group_name_H-M   'P 1'
#
loop_
_entity.id
_entity.type
_entity.pdbx_description
1 polymer ?
#
loop_
_entity_poly.entity_id
_entity_poly.type
_entity_poly.pdbx_seq_one_letter_code
_entity_poly.pdbx_strand_id
1 'polypeptide(L)'
;MSYVASLCRRKGLYFSVLALLTARLLLVSSYGDILDICVVDRAVEDLPPLTSFVIPIRDSLLHNYTVATLWILLFLYVFSRSNKGAAIFLVSFLSLWFHLTYWFLLLLKGWLDDATCSFGRFLGQPNSVSGHYCYFTYCFLSLLTLFQVKLGDGKPRKKQLESTWLHILDNYVLKLLLSLFVLGGIVTVYRTFFHGYHSLRQVLYGISLGCLSHSLMETILWEYFLTGRHVSLILGLLAVLSPNLLFFCTLLWPFPVYGYPVGSKQVMAHVVNWLVLFITRKAWTNYVHSTKGRTRDDNGICLRELDAQDILKNQAKEQ
;
A
#
# COMPACT_ATOMS: atom_id res chain seq x y z
N MET A 1 -11.86 -11.74 -17.36
CA MET A 1 -11.32 -11.54 -15.99
C MET A 1 -12.21 -12.36 -15.06
N SER A 2 -11.68 -13.37 -14.38
CA SER A 2 -12.49 -14.41 -13.75
C SER A 2 -13.27 -13.91 -12.53
N TYR A 3 -14.34 -14.62 -12.20
CA TYR A 3 -15.15 -14.54 -10.97
C TYR A 3 -14.30 -14.33 -9.69
N VAL A 4 -13.09 -14.88 -9.65
CA VAL A 4 -12.12 -14.74 -8.55
C VAL A 4 -11.68 -13.29 -8.31
N ALA A 5 -11.49 -12.48 -9.36
CA ALA A 5 -11.09 -11.07 -9.23
C ALA A 5 -12.25 -10.16 -8.78
N SER A 6 -13.49 -10.58 -9.00
CA SER A 6 -14.70 -9.96 -8.43
C SER A 6 -14.84 -10.34 -6.95
N LEU A 7 -14.56 -11.61 -6.64
CA LEU A 7 -14.61 -12.15 -5.28
C LEU A 7 -13.55 -11.52 -4.38
N CYS A 8 -12.29 -11.36 -4.84
CA CYS A 8 -11.23 -10.69 -4.09
C CYS A 8 -11.54 -9.21 -3.81
N ARG A 9 -12.16 -8.49 -4.76
CA ARG A 9 -12.57 -7.09 -4.58
C ARG A 9 -13.67 -6.93 -3.52
N ARG A 10 -14.72 -7.75 -3.60
CA ARG A 10 -15.76 -7.76 -2.55
C ARG A 10 -15.17 -8.16 -1.20
N LYS A 11 -14.25 -9.13 -1.18
CA LYS A 11 -13.54 -9.54 0.03
C LYS A 11 -12.65 -8.43 0.60
N GLY A 12 -11.99 -7.61 -0.20
CA GLY A 12 -11.20 -6.45 0.29
C GLY A 12 -12.06 -5.44 1.05
N LEU A 13 -13.26 -5.14 0.54
CA LEU A 13 -14.25 -4.33 1.26
C LEU A 13 -14.68 -5.02 2.56
N TYR A 14 -14.98 -6.33 2.53
CA TYR A 14 -15.34 -7.09 3.74
C TYR A 14 -14.20 -7.16 4.75
N PHE A 15 -12.94 -7.31 4.33
CA PHE A 15 -11.76 -7.27 5.21
C PHE A 15 -11.54 -5.88 5.78
N SER A 16 -11.82 -4.83 5.02
CA SER A 16 -11.74 -3.44 5.48
C SER A 16 -12.84 -3.12 6.49
N VAL A 17 -14.07 -3.58 6.23
CA VAL A 17 -15.21 -3.47 7.14
C VAL A 17 -14.99 -4.33 8.38
N LEU A 18 -14.44 -5.54 8.24
CA LEU A 18 -14.07 -6.42 9.35
C LEU A 18 -12.93 -5.80 10.16
N ALA A 19 -11.94 -5.17 9.53
CA ALA A 19 -10.85 -4.48 10.22
C ALA A 19 -11.35 -3.24 10.97
N LEU A 20 -12.28 -2.47 10.39
CA LEU A 20 -12.95 -1.35 11.06
C LEU A 20 -13.88 -1.80 12.19
N LEU A 21 -14.62 -2.89 12.00
CA LEU A 21 -15.43 -3.53 13.04
C LEU A 21 -14.54 -4.07 14.15
N THR A 22 -13.42 -4.70 13.83
CA THR A 22 -12.42 -5.17 14.80
C THR A 22 -11.85 -3.97 15.55
N ALA A 23 -11.44 -2.90 14.86
CA ALA A 23 -10.97 -1.67 15.53
C ALA A 23 -12.04 -1.06 16.45
N ARG A 24 -13.31 -1.03 16.04
CA ARG A 24 -14.43 -0.56 16.87
C ARG A 24 -14.73 -1.47 18.05
N LEU A 25 -14.68 -2.79 17.86
CA LEU A 25 -14.86 -3.77 18.94
C LEU A 25 -13.72 -3.67 19.96
N LEU A 26 -12.49 -3.43 19.50
CA LEU A 26 -11.32 -3.20 20.36
C LEU A 26 -11.39 -1.86 21.11
N LEU A 27 -12.04 -0.83 20.54
CA LEU A 27 -12.33 0.44 21.22
C LEU A 27 -13.39 0.32 22.33
N VAL A 28 -14.30 -0.65 22.23
CA VAL A 28 -15.48 -0.76 23.12
C VAL A 28 -15.32 -1.86 24.17
N SER A 29 -14.42 -2.82 23.96
CA SER A 29 -14.32 -3.99 24.84
C SER A 29 -13.48 -3.77 26.09
N SER A 30 -13.98 -4.28 27.22
CA SER A 30 -13.32 -4.37 28.53
C SER A 30 -12.08 -5.29 28.58
N TYR A 31 -11.46 -5.60 27.43
CA TYR A 31 -10.18 -6.31 27.33
C TYR A 31 -8.97 -5.38 27.56
N GLY A 32 -9.23 -4.17 28.09
CA GLY A 32 -8.34 -3.00 28.11
C GLY A 32 -6.91 -3.27 28.58
N ASP A 33 -6.70 -4.24 29.47
CA ASP A 33 -5.36 -4.45 30.02
C ASP A 33 -4.44 -5.19 29.05
N ILE A 34 -4.89 -6.26 28.38
CA ILE A 34 -3.97 -7.12 27.59
C ILE A 34 -3.54 -6.45 26.28
N LEU A 35 -4.44 -5.71 25.64
CA LEU A 35 -4.19 -5.07 24.35
C LEU A 35 -3.30 -3.84 24.46
N ASP A 36 -3.20 -3.28 25.67
CA ASP A 36 -2.49 -2.04 25.98
C ASP A 36 -1.13 -2.30 26.63
N ILE A 37 -0.85 -3.54 27.06
CA ILE A 37 0.46 -3.94 27.55
C ILE A 37 1.53 -3.66 26.49
N CYS A 38 2.53 -2.89 26.90
CA CYS A 38 3.74 -2.65 26.14
C CYS A 38 4.72 -3.81 26.37
N VAL A 39 5.33 -4.32 25.30
CA VAL A 39 6.27 -5.45 25.43
C VAL A 39 7.53 -5.08 26.25
N VAL A 40 7.91 -3.80 26.29
CA VAL A 40 9.04 -3.33 27.12
C VAL A 40 8.78 -3.47 28.62
N ASP A 41 7.53 -3.39 29.08
CA ASP A 41 7.19 -3.68 30.48
C ASP A 41 7.50 -5.14 30.85
N ARG A 42 7.56 -6.08 29.88
CA ARG A 42 7.92 -7.49 30.12
C ARG A 42 9.43 -7.75 30.16
N ALA A 43 10.25 -6.81 29.68
CA ALA A 43 11.68 -7.01 29.51
C ALA A 43 12.50 -6.18 30.51
N VAL A 44 11.99 -5.03 30.97
CA VAL A 44 12.70 -4.17 31.94
C VAL A 44 12.69 -4.76 33.35
N GLU A 45 11.75 -5.64 33.68
CA GLU A 45 11.75 -6.32 34.99
C GLU A 45 12.87 -7.38 35.13
N ASP A 46 13.41 -7.92 34.02
CA ASP A 46 14.37 -9.05 34.05
C ASP A 46 15.65 -8.88 33.19
N LEU A 47 15.89 -7.72 32.56
CA LEU A 47 17.07 -7.54 31.72
C LEU A 47 18.35 -7.24 32.55
N PRO A 48 19.43 -8.02 32.38
CA PRO A 48 20.73 -7.66 32.95
C PRO A 48 21.25 -6.34 32.35
N PRO A 49 22.16 -5.65 33.06
CA PRO A 49 22.68 -4.35 32.63
C PRO A 49 23.27 -4.40 31.21
N LEU A 50 23.22 -3.24 30.55
CA LEU A 50 23.51 -2.91 29.14
C LEU A 50 24.88 -3.34 28.55
N THR A 51 25.50 -4.42 29.01
CA THR A 51 26.81 -4.91 28.58
C THR A 51 26.77 -6.14 27.67
N SER A 52 25.59 -6.69 27.35
CA SER A 52 25.50 -7.83 26.42
C SER A 52 25.69 -7.37 24.96
N PHE A 53 26.82 -7.80 24.40
CA PHE A 53 27.41 -7.50 23.09
C PHE A 53 26.61 -8.02 21.87
N VAL A 54 25.29 -7.84 21.83
CA VAL A 54 24.53 -7.97 20.58
C VAL A 54 24.38 -6.56 20.04
N ILE A 55 25.31 -6.14 19.17
CA ILE A 55 25.24 -4.83 18.51
C ILE A 55 23.86 -4.73 17.85
N PRO A 56 22.93 -3.89 18.36
CA PRO A 56 21.66 -3.74 17.71
C PRO A 56 21.97 -2.98 16.42
N ILE A 57 21.83 -3.62 15.27
CA ILE A 57 21.66 -2.86 14.02
C ILE A 57 20.60 -1.83 14.35
N ARG A 58 20.96 -0.55 14.33
CA ARG A 58 20.06 0.55 14.68
C ARG A 58 18.79 0.35 13.86
N ASP A 59 17.60 0.33 14.49
CA ASP A 59 16.33 -0.01 13.81
C ASP A 59 16.16 0.76 12.48
N SER A 60 16.69 1.98 12.42
CA SER A 60 16.74 2.82 11.22
C SER A 60 17.51 2.20 10.04
N LEU A 61 18.60 1.47 10.25
CA LEU A 61 19.39 0.88 9.16
C LEU A 61 18.64 -0.27 8.47
N LEU A 62 18.03 -1.18 9.23
CA LEU A 62 17.24 -2.26 8.67
C LEU A 62 15.99 -1.73 7.96
N HIS A 63 15.31 -0.76 8.58
CA HIS A 63 14.18 -0.08 7.95
C HIS A 63 14.59 0.58 6.63
N ASN A 64 15.66 1.38 6.63
CA ASN A 64 16.15 2.07 5.44
C ASN A 64 16.59 1.08 4.35
N TYR A 65 17.26 -0.01 4.70
CA TYR A 65 17.60 -1.08 3.77
C TYR A 65 16.35 -1.66 3.12
N THR A 66 15.35 -2.03 3.92
CA THR A 66 14.11 -2.62 3.42
C THR A 66 13.33 -1.66 2.51
N VAL A 67 13.28 -0.37 2.87
CA VAL A 67 12.68 0.67 2.03
C VAL A 67 13.47 0.86 0.73
N ALA A 68 14.80 0.85 0.78
CA ALA A 68 15.63 0.92 -0.42
C ALA A 68 15.41 -0.30 -1.34
N THR A 69 15.32 -1.51 -0.79
CA THR A 69 14.98 -2.72 -1.54
C THR A 69 13.64 -2.59 -2.25
N LEU A 70 12.62 -2.03 -1.58
CA LEU A 70 11.32 -1.75 -2.21
C LEU A 70 11.47 -0.80 -3.40
N TRP A 71 12.18 0.31 -3.24
CA TRP A 71 12.33 1.28 -4.32
C TRP A 71 13.12 0.72 -5.51
N ILE A 72 14.17 -0.06 -5.25
CA ILE A 72 14.92 -0.77 -6.29
C ILE A 72 14.00 -1.77 -6.99
N LEU A 73 13.19 -2.53 -6.25
CA LEU A 73 12.21 -3.47 -6.80
C LEU A 73 11.20 -2.76 -7.72
N LEU A 74 10.61 -1.65 -7.27
CA LEU A 74 9.64 -0.87 -8.04
C LEU A 74 10.27 -0.23 -9.28
N PHE A 75 11.50 0.27 -9.16
CA PHE A 75 12.27 0.80 -10.28
C PHE A 75 12.51 -0.30 -11.32
N LEU A 76 13.08 -1.43 -10.92
CA LEU A 76 13.35 -2.55 -11.83
C LEU A 76 12.06 -3.13 -12.43
N TYR A 77 10.96 -3.17 -11.68
CA TYR A 77 9.64 -3.53 -12.20
C TYR A 77 9.27 -2.60 -13.36
N VAL A 78 9.40 -1.28 -13.22
CA VAL A 78 9.09 -0.34 -14.32
C VAL A 78 9.94 -0.63 -15.56
N PHE A 79 11.24 -0.90 -15.39
CA PHE A 79 12.14 -1.20 -16.50
C PHE A 79 11.86 -2.52 -17.19
N SER A 80 11.33 -3.50 -16.46
CA SER A 80 11.03 -4.82 -17.02
C SER A 80 9.73 -4.86 -17.83
N ARG A 81 8.87 -3.84 -17.71
CA ARG A 81 7.60 -3.78 -18.45
C ARG A 81 7.74 -3.23 -19.86
N SER A 82 7.00 -3.86 -20.78
CA SER A 82 6.88 -3.44 -22.18
C SER A 82 6.29 -2.04 -22.34
N ASN A 83 5.26 -1.72 -21.53
CA ASN A 83 4.65 -0.40 -21.46
C ASN A 83 5.13 0.36 -20.21
N LYS A 84 6.34 0.93 -20.32
CA LYS A 84 6.97 1.70 -19.24
C LYS A 84 6.08 2.84 -18.72
N GLY A 85 5.38 3.54 -19.61
CA GLY A 85 4.51 4.65 -19.21
C GLY A 85 3.35 4.21 -18.30
N ALA A 86 2.71 3.07 -18.64
CA ALA A 86 1.67 2.49 -17.78
C ALA A 86 2.23 1.96 -16.45
N ALA A 87 3.44 1.38 -16.46
CA ALA A 87 4.11 0.92 -15.25
C ALA A 87 4.50 2.07 -14.31
N ILE A 88 5.06 3.17 -14.87
CA ILE A 88 5.37 4.39 -14.11
C ILE A 88 4.10 4.95 -13.48
N PHE A 89 3.02 5.08 -14.27
CA PHE A 89 1.72 5.54 -13.76
C PHE A 89 1.28 4.72 -12.54
N LEU A 90 1.34 3.40 -12.65
CA LEU A 90 0.89 2.49 -11.60
C LEU A 90 1.75 2.61 -10.33
N VAL A 91 3.07 2.62 -10.46
CA VAL A 91 4.00 2.79 -9.33
C VAL A 91 3.82 4.16 -8.66
N SER A 92 3.72 5.23 -9.46
CA SER A 92 3.46 6.58 -8.94
C SER A 92 2.11 6.68 -8.24
N PHE A 93 1.05 6.06 -8.78
CA PHE A 93 -0.27 6.01 -8.15
C PHE A 93 -0.22 5.30 -6.80
N LEU A 94 0.44 4.13 -6.72
CA LEU A 94 0.62 3.37 -5.48
C LEU A 94 1.39 4.16 -4.42
N SER A 95 2.49 4.83 -4.83
CA SER A 95 3.30 5.65 -3.93
C SER A 95 2.53 6.86 -3.40
N LEU A 96 1.83 7.55 -4.30
CA LEU A 96 1.04 8.73 -3.98
C LEU A 96 -0.11 8.38 -3.02
N TRP A 97 -0.79 7.27 -3.28
CA TRP A 97 -1.85 6.78 -2.41
C TRP A 97 -1.34 6.45 -1.00
N PHE A 98 -0.14 5.87 -0.89
CA PHE A 98 0.47 5.65 0.41
C PHE A 98 0.78 6.96 1.13
N HIS A 99 1.27 8.00 0.44
CA HIS A 99 1.52 9.30 1.07
C HIS A 99 0.23 9.89 1.66
N LEU A 100 -0.90 9.79 0.95
CA LEU A 100 -2.22 10.21 1.46
C LEU A 100 -2.62 9.42 2.70
N THR A 101 -2.41 8.09 2.66
CA THR A 101 -2.69 7.21 3.79
C THR A 101 -1.84 7.57 5.00
N TYR A 102 -0.56 7.89 4.78
CA TYR A 102 0.35 8.27 5.83
C TYR A 102 -0.02 9.62 6.46
N TRP A 103 -0.47 10.59 5.67
CA TRP A 103 -0.99 11.85 6.19
C TRP A 103 -2.27 11.63 7.02
N PHE A 104 -3.18 10.80 6.53
CA PHE A 104 -4.35 10.40 7.31
C PHE A 104 -3.97 9.68 8.61
N LEU A 105 -2.94 8.83 8.60
CA LEU A 105 -2.41 8.18 9.79
C LEU A 105 -1.91 9.20 10.82
N LEU A 106 -1.26 10.29 10.38
CA LEU A 106 -0.80 11.36 11.28
C LEU A 106 -1.97 12.09 11.95
N LEU A 107 -3.04 12.38 11.21
CA LEU A 107 -4.29 12.90 11.78
C LEU A 107 -4.90 11.92 12.78
N LEU A 108 -4.94 10.64 12.45
CA LEU A 108 -5.50 9.60 13.30
C LEU A 108 -4.69 9.45 14.61
N LYS A 109 -3.37 9.58 14.54
CA LYS A 109 -2.51 9.65 15.73
C LYS A 109 -2.85 10.84 16.61
N GLY A 110 -2.96 12.04 16.03
CA GLY A 110 -3.32 13.24 16.78
C GLY A 110 -4.73 13.17 17.39
N TRP A 111 -5.68 12.56 16.68
CA TRP A 111 -7.05 12.41 17.15
C TRP A 111 -7.21 11.37 18.26
N LEU A 112 -6.49 10.24 18.16
CA LEU A 112 -6.53 9.21 19.20
C LEU A 112 -5.77 9.62 20.45
N ASP A 113 -4.73 10.46 20.31
CA ASP A 113 -3.85 10.93 21.39
C ASP A 113 -3.35 9.81 22.33
N ASP A 114 -3.25 8.59 21.79
CA ASP A 114 -2.84 7.42 22.54
C ASP A 114 -1.31 7.41 22.64
N ALA A 115 -0.81 7.82 23.81
CA ALA A 115 0.60 7.81 24.17
C ALA A 115 1.05 6.51 24.87
N THR A 116 0.21 5.47 24.89
CA THR A 116 0.58 4.15 25.41
C THR A 116 1.83 3.66 24.68
N CYS A 117 2.82 3.14 25.41
CA CYS A 117 4.12 2.70 24.89
C CYS A 117 5.03 3.80 24.28
N SER A 118 4.77 5.08 24.55
CA SER A 118 5.69 6.18 24.20
C SER A 118 6.85 6.30 25.20
N PHE A 119 7.64 5.23 25.39
CA PHE A 119 8.74 5.24 26.37
C PHE A 119 10.02 5.91 25.83
N GLY A 120 10.61 6.79 26.66
CA GLY A 120 12.04 7.12 26.70
C GLY A 120 12.66 7.95 25.57
N ARG A 121 12.17 7.88 24.32
CA ARG A 121 12.80 8.63 23.20
C ARG A 121 12.09 9.93 22.83
N PHE A 122 10.79 10.05 23.08
CA PHE A 122 10.01 11.25 22.76
C PHE A 122 8.83 11.40 23.73
N LEU A 123 9.11 11.79 24.98
CA LEU A 123 8.09 12.28 25.92
C LEU A 123 7.23 13.33 25.18
N GLY A 124 5.96 13.00 24.89
CA GLY A 124 4.99 13.87 24.19
C GLY A 124 4.71 13.57 22.71
N GLN A 125 5.28 12.51 22.10
CA GLN A 125 4.81 12.02 20.80
C GLN A 125 3.89 10.80 20.98
N PRO A 126 2.64 10.84 20.49
CA PRO A 126 1.74 9.70 20.58
C PRO A 126 2.14 8.61 19.58
N ASN A 127 2.27 7.38 20.08
CA ASN A 127 2.56 6.21 19.25
C ASN A 127 1.29 5.59 18.62
N SER A 128 0.10 5.90 19.16
CA SER A 128 -1.29 5.52 18.82
C SER A 128 -1.52 4.53 17.67
N VAL A 129 -1.05 4.85 16.47
CA VAL A 129 -1.18 3.99 15.29
C VAL A 129 0.20 3.66 14.77
N SER A 130 0.55 2.37 14.68
CA SER A 130 1.88 2.02 14.21
C SER A 130 2.04 2.28 12.71
N GLY A 131 2.88 3.27 12.39
CA GLY A 131 3.21 3.65 11.01
C GLY A 131 3.97 2.56 10.25
N HIS A 132 4.85 1.80 10.92
CA HIS A 132 5.56 0.69 10.29
C HIS A 132 4.61 -0.43 9.85
N TYR A 133 3.70 -0.84 10.73
CA TYR A 133 2.72 -1.87 10.39
C TYR A 133 1.81 -1.40 9.25
N CYS A 134 1.31 -0.16 9.29
CA CYS A 134 0.53 0.40 8.19
C CYS A 134 1.31 0.37 6.86
N TYR A 135 2.58 0.81 6.87
CA TYR A 135 3.43 0.85 5.69
C TYR A 135 3.70 -0.54 5.11
N PHE A 136 4.21 -1.47 5.92
CA PHE A 136 4.59 -2.79 5.43
C PHE A 136 3.38 -3.62 5.00
N THR A 137 2.24 -3.52 5.72
CA THR A 137 0.98 -4.16 5.29
C THR A 137 0.52 -3.61 3.94
N TYR A 138 0.46 -2.28 3.79
CA TYR A 138 0.05 -1.66 2.51
C TYR A 138 0.98 -2.05 1.36
N CYS A 139 2.31 -1.95 1.56
CA CYS A 139 3.29 -2.27 0.53
C CYS A 139 3.24 -3.74 0.13
N PHE A 140 3.13 -4.66 1.09
CA PHE A 140 3.03 -6.09 0.81
C PHE A 140 1.82 -6.42 -0.08
N LEU A 141 0.62 -5.97 0.32
CA LEU A 141 -0.60 -6.21 -0.44
C LEU A 141 -0.56 -5.54 -1.83
N SER A 142 -0.03 -4.31 -1.90
CA SER A 142 0.10 -3.56 -3.15
C SER A 142 1.10 -4.18 -4.11
N LEU A 143 2.21 -4.74 -3.61
CA LEU A 143 3.16 -5.49 -4.43
C LEU A 143 2.54 -6.77 -4.98
N LEU A 144 1.79 -7.53 -4.17
CA LEU A 144 1.08 -8.72 -4.64
C LEU A 144 0.16 -8.36 -5.82
N THR A 145 -0.60 -7.27 -5.68
CA THR A 145 -1.46 -6.77 -6.76
C THR A 145 -0.63 -6.37 -7.99
N LEU A 146 0.45 -5.60 -7.79
CA LEU A 146 1.34 -5.11 -8.85
C LEU A 146 1.95 -6.25 -9.69
N PHE A 147 2.38 -7.33 -9.04
CA PHE A 147 2.95 -8.51 -9.69
C PHE A 147 1.90 -9.43 -10.32
N GLN A 148 0.64 -9.34 -9.90
CA GLN A 148 -0.48 -10.01 -10.57
C GLN A 148 -0.93 -9.27 -11.85
N VAL A 149 -0.70 -7.95 -11.93
CA VAL A 149 -1.01 -7.17 -13.14
C VAL A 149 -0.07 -7.57 -14.28
N LYS A 150 -0.58 -8.40 -15.20
CA LYS A 150 0.10 -8.66 -16.47
C LYS A 150 -0.01 -7.44 -17.38
N LEU A 151 0.95 -6.51 -17.25
CA LEU A 151 1.17 -5.44 -18.22
C LEU A 151 1.72 -6.06 -19.52
N GLY A 152 0.79 -6.62 -20.31
CA GLY A 152 1.05 -7.66 -21.31
C GLY A 152 2.15 -7.39 -22.33
N ASP A 153 2.72 -8.50 -22.81
CA ASP A 153 3.70 -8.56 -23.89
C ASP A 153 3.06 -8.17 -25.23
N GLY A 154 3.25 -6.91 -25.60
CA GLY A 154 2.85 -6.38 -26.90
C GLY A 154 3.87 -6.74 -27.98
N LYS A 155 3.60 -7.85 -28.68
CA LYS A 155 4.20 -8.35 -29.95
C LYS A 155 5.43 -9.27 -29.81
N PRO A 156 5.51 -10.38 -30.58
CA PRO A 156 6.46 -11.47 -30.29
C PRO A 156 7.81 -11.41 -31.04
N ARG A 157 8.15 -10.34 -31.78
CA ARG A 157 8.96 -10.56 -33.01
C ARG A 157 10.35 -9.96 -33.14
N LYS A 158 10.94 -9.29 -32.14
CA LYS A 158 12.35 -8.88 -32.23
C LYS A 158 13.05 -9.00 -30.87
N LYS A 159 14.12 -9.81 -30.84
CA LYS A 159 15.19 -9.92 -29.81
C LYS A 159 15.05 -11.05 -28.78
N GLN A 160 15.43 -12.24 -29.23
CA GLN A 160 15.69 -13.44 -28.43
C GLN A 160 16.76 -13.23 -27.32
N LEU A 161 17.62 -12.22 -27.45
CA LEU A 161 18.63 -11.87 -26.43
C LEU A 161 18.09 -10.92 -25.35
N GLU A 162 17.23 -9.96 -25.73
CA GLU A 162 16.53 -9.11 -24.75
C GLU A 162 15.51 -9.93 -23.96
N SER A 163 14.94 -11.00 -24.55
CA SER A 163 14.05 -11.88 -23.81
C SER A 163 14.77 -12.65 -22.70
N THR A 164 16.05 -13.02 -22.86
CA THR A 164 16.80 -13.72 -21.80
C THR A 164 17.06 -12.81 -20.59
N TRP A 165 17.55 -11.59 -20.81
CA TRP A 165 17.80 -10.65 -19.71
C TRP A 165 16.52 -10.22 -18.99
N LEU A 166 15.45 -9.92 -19.73
CA LEU A 166 14.15 -9.59 -19.15
C LEU A 166 13.57 -10.79 -18.40
N HIS A 167 13.76 -12.01 -18.91
CA HIS A 167 13.35 -13.23 -18.21
C HIS A 167 14.12 -13.42 -16.91
N ILE A 168 15.45 -13.22 -16.91
CA ILE A 168 16.28 -13.28 -15.69
C ILE A 168 15.81 -12.22 -14.68
N LEU A 169 15.61 -10.98 -15.14
CA LEU A 169 15.15 -9.88 -14.32
C LEU A 169 13.79 -10.19 -13.66
N ASP A 170 12.79 -10.58 -14.45
CA ASP A 170 11.43 -10.83 -13.96
C ASP A 170 11.30 -12.09 -13.11
N ASN A 171 12.00 -13.18 -13.48
CA ASN A 171 11.83 -14.46 -12.81
C ASN A 171 12.76 -14.70 -11.63
N TYR A 172 13.88 -14.00 -11.56
CA TYR A 172 14.88 -14.22 -10.50
C TYR A 172 15.13 -12.94 -9.71
N VAL A 173 15.58 -11.86 -10.35
CA VAL A 173 16.01 -10.64 -9.64
C VAL A 173 14.84 -9.98 -8.91
N LEU A 174 13.71 -9.76 -9.59
CA LEU A 174 12.52 -9.16 -8.94
C LEU A 174 11.98 -10.06 -7.83
N LYS A 175 11.97 -11.39 -8.00
CA LYS A 175 11.51 -12.32 -6.97
C LYS A 175 12.45 -12.34 -5.77
N LEU A 176 13.76 -12.30 -5.99
CA LEU A 176 14.75 -12.20 -4.93
C LEU A 176 14.57 -10.90 -4.13
N LEU A 177 14.45 -9.76 -4.81
CA LEU A 177 14.22 -8.46 -4.16
C LEU A 177 12.88 -8.43 -3.41
N LEU A 178 11.83 -9.04 -3.96
CA LEU A 178 10.55 -9.20 -3.27
C LEU A 178 10.73 -10.03 -1.99
N SER A 179 11.42 -11.17 -2.05
CA SER A 179 11.71 -12.00 -0.87
C SER A 179 12.53 -11.25 0.17
N LEU A 180 13.55 -10.50 -0.24
CA LEU A 180 14.36 -9.66 0.65
C LEU A 180 13.52 -8.56 1.31
N PHE A 181 12.63 -7.91 0.55
CA PHE A 181 11.69 -6.93 1.08
C PHE A 181 10.74 -7.56 2.10
N VAL A 182 10.17 -8.73 1.81
CA VAL A 182 9.25 -9.44 2.72
C VAL A 182 9.97 -9.83 4.01
N LEU A 183 11.14 -10.45 3.91
CA LEU A 183 11.95 -10.84 5.07
C LEU A 183 12.37 -9.60 5.90
N GLY A 184 12.91 -8.58 5.25
CA GLY A 184 13.29 -7.32 5.89
C GLY A 184 12.09 -6.64 6.57
N GLY A 185 10.93 -6.67 5.92
CA GLY A 185 9.66 -6.15 6.46
C GLY A 185 9.22 -6.91 7.70
N ILE A 186 9.18 -8.25 7.65
CA ILE A 186 8.85 -9.11 8.80
C ILE A 186 9.78 -8.82 9.97
N VAL A 187 11.10 -8.77 9.74
CA VAL A 187 12.07 -8.49 10.81
C VAL A 187 11.88 -7.07 11.35
N THR A 188 11.60 -6.09 10.49
CA THR A 188 11.36 -4.69 10.91
C THR A 188 10.11 -4.58 11.77
N VAL A 189 8.98 -5.19 11.38
CA VAL A 189 7.74 -5.14 12.18
C VAL A 189 7.87 -5.97 13.46
N TYR A 190 8.53 -7.13 13.41
CA TYR A 190 8.87 -7.92 14.60
C TYR A 190 9.65 -7.06 15.60
N ARG A 191 10.74 -6.43 15.16
CA ARG A 191 11.52 -5.54 16.03
C ARG A 191 10.70 -4.37 16.53
N THR A 192 9.83 -3.80 15.71
CA THR A 192 8.95 -2.69 16.09
C THR A 192 8.02 -3.08 17.25
N PHE A 193 7.48 -4.30 17.24
CA PHE A 193 6.63 -4.80 18.33
C PHE A 193 7.43 -5.23 19.56
N PHE A 194 8.48 -6.04 19.38
CA PHE A 194 9.22 -6.62 20.50
C PHE A 194 10.14 -5.64 21.24
N HIS A 195 10.59 -4.56 20.60
CA HIS A 195 11.29 -3.47 21.30
C HIS A 195 10.31 -2.49 21.97
N GLY A 196 9.03 -2.87 22.10
CA GLY A 196 7.99 -2.20 22.89
C GLY A 196 7.64 -0.79 22.46
N TYR A 197 7.81 -0.47 21.17
CA TYR A 197 7.37 0.82 20.64
C TYR A 197 5.85 0.92 20.49
N HIS A 198 5.12 -0.21 20.57
CA HIS A 198 3.69 -0.26 20.39
C HIS A 198 3.01 -1.33 21.22
N SER A 199 1.78 -1.06 21.66
CA SER A 199 0.87 -2.08 22.17
C SER A 199 0.24 -2.88 21.03
N LEU A 200 -0.37 -4.03 21.34
CA LEU A 200 -1.06 -4.83 20.33
C LEU A 200 -2.19 -4.03 19.66
N ARG A 201 -2.91 -3.19 20.42
CA ARG A 201 -3.95 -2.30 19.87
C ARG A 201 -3.40 -1.38 18.79
N GLN A 202 -2.28 -0.71 19.05
CA GLN A 202 -1.66 0.24 18.12
C GLN A 202 -1.16 -0.45 16.84
N VAL A 203 -0.68 -1.68 16.97
CA VAL A 203 -0.31 -2.56 15.85
C VAL A 203 -1.54 -2.90 15.00
N LEU A 204 -2.63 -3.32 15.64
CA LEU A 204 -3.87 -3.68 14.94
C LEU A 204 -4.47 -2.49 14.19
N TYR A 205 -4.42 -1.27 14.75
CA TYR A 205 -4.81 -0.06 14.03
C TYR A 205 -3.95 0.17 12.78
N GLY A 206 -2.63 0.01 12.88
CA GLY A 206 -1.71 0.12 11.75
C GLY A 206 -2.04 -0.88 10.64
N ILE A 207 -2.19 -2.17 10.98
CA ILE A 207 -2.54 -3.23 10.02
C ILE A 207 -3.90 -2.93 9.36
N SER A 208 -4.89 -2.58 10.17
CA SER A 208 -6.25 -2.29 9.69
C SER A 208 -6.27 -1.14 8.70
N LEU A 209 -5.57 -0.05 9.01
CA LEU A 209 -5.45 1.10 8.12
C LEU A 209 -4.71 0.75 6.83
N GLY A 210 -3.64 -0.06 6.90
CA GLY A 210 -2.93 -0.55 5.73
C GLY A 210 -3.82 -1.39 4.79
N CYS A 211 -4.59 -2.32 5.36
CA CYS A 211 -5.56 -3.14 4.62
C CYS A 211 -6.69 -2.31 3.98
N LEU A 212 -7.27 -1.38 4.76
CA LEU A 212 -8.31 -0.46 4.27
C LEU A 212 -7.79 0.39 3.13
N SER A 213 -6.62 1.00 3.30
CA SER A 213 -5.98 1.83 2.28
C SER A 213 -5.73 1.05 1.00
N HIS A 214 -5.16 -0.16 1.11
CA HIS A 214 -4.93 -1.02 -0.05
C HIS A 214 -6.24 -1.36 -0.78
N SER A 215 -7.29 -1.72 -0.04
CA SER A 215 -8.58 -2.09 -0.62
C SER A 215 -9.26 -0.92 -1.33
N LEU A 216 -9.19 0.29 -0.75
CA LEU A 216 -9.71 1.51 -1.39
C LEU A 216 -8.91 1.87 -2.64
N MET A 217 -7.59 1.80 -2.56
CA MET A 217 -6.69 1.99 -3.70
C MET A 217 -7.03 1.04 -4.84
N GLU A 218 -7.16 -0.25 -4.53
CA GLU A 218 -7.47 -1.30 -5.49
C GLU A 218 -8.84 -1.05 -6.14
N THR A 219 -9.86 -0.70 -5.34
CA THR A 219 -11.20 -0.35 -5.82
C THR A 219 -11.12 0.81 -6.81
N ILE A 220 -10.41 1.88 -6.44
CA ILE A 220 -10.24 3.05 -7.31
C ILE A 220 -9.50 2.68 -8.60
N LEU A 221 -8.38 1.98 -8.49
CA LEU A 221 -7.57 1.56 -9.64
C LEU A 221 -8.34 0.64 -10.60
N TRP A 222 -9.08 -0.35 -10.08
CA TRP A 222 -9.70 -1.37 -10.92
C TRP A 222 -11.14 -1.08 -11.32
N GLU A 223 -11.90 -0.34 -10.54
CA GLU A 223 -13.28 0.00 -10.91
C GLU A 223 -13.32 1.27 -11.74
N TYR A 224 -12.47 2.25 -11.45
CA TYR A 224 -12.54 3.54 -12.10
C TYR A 224 -11.43 3.75 -13.13
N PHE A 225 -10.18 3.37 -12.83
CA PHE A 225 -9.10 3.55 -13.81
C PHE A 225 -9.11 2.51 -14.94
N LEU A 226 -9.49 1.26 -14.69
CA LEU A 226 -9.67 0.25 -15.76
C LEU A 226 -10.94 0.46 -16.59
N THR A 227 -12.01 1.02 -16.04
CA THR A 227 -13.17 1.38 -16.87
C THR A 227 -12.84 2.53 -17.82
N GLY A 228 -11.74 3.27 -17.57
CA GLY A 228 -11.21 4.33 -18.41
C GLY A 228 -12.09 5.58 -18.42
N ARG A 229 -13.20 5.55 -17.69
CA ARG A 229 -14.12 6.67 -17.52
C ARG A 229 -13.62 7.46 -16.31
N HIS A 230 -13.49 8.77 -16.47
CA HIS A 230 -13.21 9.69 -15.36
C HIS A 230 -11.81 9.62 -14.71
N VAL A 231 -10.82 8.95 -15.33
CA VAL A 231 -9.41 8.96 -14.88
C VAL A 231 -8.94 10.37 -14.51
N SER A 232 -9.14 11.34 -15.40
CA SER A 232 -8.71 12.72 -15.15
C SER A 232 -9.52 13.42 -14.05
N LEU A 233 -10.82 13.10 -13.91
CA LEU A 233 -11.67 13.65 -12.85
C LEU A 233 -11.24 13.14 -11.48
N ILE A 234 -10.99 11.84 -11.35
CA ILE A 234 -10.57 11.23 -10.08
C ILE A 234 -9.18 11.72 -9.69
N LEU A 235 -8.25 11.82 -10.64
CA LEU A 235 -6.96 12.44 -10.38
C LEU A 235 -7.09 13.91 -9.99
N GLY A 236 -7.99 14.66 -10.64
CA GLY A 236 -8.29 16.04 -10.26
C GLY A 236 -8.82 16.14 -8.83
N LEU A 237 -9.80 15.31 -8.45
CA LEU A 237 -10.37 15.26 -7.11
C LEU A 237 -9.31 14.91 -6.07
N LEU A 238 -8.54 13.85 -6.30
CA LEU A 238 -7.45 13.45 -5.41
C LEU A 238 -6.36 14.52 -5.31
N ALA A 239 -6.05 15.22 -6.41
CA ALA A 239 -5.08 16.32 -6.42
C ALA A 239 -5.57 17.55 -5.65
N VAL A 240 -6.88 17.79 -5.58
CA VAL A 240 -7.48 18.85 -4.75
C VAL A 240 -7.56 18.42 -3.29
N LEU A 241 -7.93 17.17 -3.02
CA LEU A 241 -8.05 16.65 -1.65
C LEU A 241 -6.69 16.52 -0.97
N SER A 242 -5.62 16.28 -1.73
CA SER A 242 -4.29 16.04 -1.18
C SER A 242 -3.70 17.26 -0.44
N PRO A 243 -3.59 18.47 -1.03
CA PRO A 243 -3.13 19.66 -0.32
C PRO A 243 -4.04 20.02 0.86
N ASN A 244 -5.36 19.79 0.74
CA ASN A 244 -6.28 20.01 1.85
C ASN A 244 -5.98 19.06 3.02
N LEU A 245 -5.72 17.78 2.74
CA LEU A 245 -5.31 16.81 3.75
C LEU A 245 -4.00 17.24 4.42
N LEU A 246 -3.01 17.68 3.64
CA LEU A 246 -1.77 18.24 4.17
C LEU A 246 -2.02 19.47 5.05
N PHE A 247 -2.87 20.39 4.61
CA PHE A 247 -3.26 21.58 5.37
C PHE A 247 -3.94 21.20 6.69
N PHE A 248 -4.90 20.27 6.67
CA PHE A 248 -5.55 19.78 7.88
C PHE A 248 -4.57 19.04 8.80
N CYS A 249 -3.66 18.22 8.25
CA CYS A 249 -2.57 17.62 9.01
C CYS A 249 -1.75 18.66 9.74
N THR A 250 -1.44 19.78 9.09
CA THR A 250 -0.68 20.87 9.71
C THR A 250 -1.50 21.64 10.74
N LEU A 251 -2.76 21.98 10.43
CA LEU A 251 -3.63 22.78 11.29
C LEU A 251 -4.04 22.03 12.56
N LEU A 252 -4.34 20.75 12.42
CA LEU A 252 -4.82 19.89 13.51
C LEU A 252 -3.69 19.12 14.19
N TRP A 253 -2.43 19.38 13.84
CA TRP A 253 -1.30 18.74 14.50
C TRP A 253 -1.18 19.25 15.95
N PRO A 254 -1.46 18.43 16.97
CA PRO A 254 -1.51 18.92 18.35
C PRO A 254 -0.12 19.11 18.98
N PHE A 255 0.97 18.76 18.28
CA PHE A 255 2.32 18.68 18.86
C PHE A 255 3.32 19.63 18.20
N PRO A 256 3.17 20.96 18.37
CA PRO A 256 4.02 21.96 17.74
C PRO A 256 5.50 21.86 18.15
N VAL A 257 5.79 21.27 19.31
CA VAL A 257 7.15 21.08 19.87
C VAL A 257 8.04 20.21 18.97
N TYR A 258 7.45 19.33 18.13
CA TYR A 258 8.21 18.43 17.25
C TYR A 258 8.28 18.92 15.80
N GLY A 259 7.85 20.15 15.55
CA GLY A 259 7.77 20.72 14.21
C GLY A 259 6.64 20.13 13.38
N TYR A 260 6.63 20.47 12.09
CA TYR A 260 5.59 20.01 11.18
C TYR A 260 5.71 18.50 10.94
N PRO A 261 4.60 17.74 11.01
CA PRO A 261 4.61 16.30 10.84
C PRO A 261 4.97 15.88 9.40
N VAL A 262 4.88 16.82 8.45
CA VAL A 262 5.28 16.65 7.06
C VAL A 262 6.29 17.73 6.69
N GLY A 263 7.51 17.31 6.36
CA GLY A 263 8.57 18.22 5.92
C GLY A 263 8.45 18.62 4.45
N SER A 264 9.15 19.69 4.07
CA SER A 264 9.17 20.23 2.69
C SER A 264 9.63 19.21 1.65
N LYS A 265 10.55 18.30 2.01
CA LYS A 265 11.02 17.21 1.12
C LYS A 265 9.91 16.23 0.78
N GLN A 266 9.07 15.86 1.76
CA GLN A 266 7.93 14.96 1.55
C GLN A 266 6.86 15.62 0.69
N VAL A 267 6.60 16.91 0.91
CA VAL A 267 5.68 17.71 0.07
C VAL A 267 6.19 17.75 -1.37
N MET A 268 7.48 18.05 -1.57
CA MET A 268 8.08 18.08 -2.91
C MET A 268 7.98 16.71 -3.60
N ALA A 269 8.33 15.62 -2.91
CA ALA A 269 8.18 14.27 -3.45
C ALA A 269 6.72 13.95 -3.84
N HIS A 270 5.76 14.41 -3.04
CA HIS A 270 4.33 14.26 -3.33
C HIS A 270 3.90 15.04 -4.59
N VAL A 271 4.34 16.29 -4.73
CA VAL A 271 4.09 17.11 -5.93
C VAL A 271 4.72 16.48 -7.18
N VAL A 272 5.97 16.01 -7.08
CA VAL A 272 6.65 15.31 -8.18
C VAL A 272 5.88 14.06 -8.59
N ASN A 273 5.41 13.25 -7.64
CA ASN A 273 4.60 12.07 -7.94
C ASN A 273 3.28 12.43 -8.66
N TRP A 274 2.61 13.52 -8.26
CA TRP A 274 1.45 14.03 -9.00
C TRP A 274 1.79 14.38 -10.43
N LEU A 275 2.87 15.12 -10.66
CA LEU A 275 3.29 15.51 -12.01
C LEU A 275 3.59 14.30 -12.89
N VAL A 276 4.35 13.32 -12.35
CA VAL A 276 4.65 12.06 -13.05
C VAL A 276 3.36 11.32 -13.41
N LEU A 277 2.42 11.23 -12.48
CA LEU A 277 1.15 10.56 -12.67
C LEU A 277 0.30 11.27 -13.75
N PHE A 278 0.22 12.60 -13.72
CA PHE A 278 -0.43 13.37 -14.77
C PHE A 278 0.22 13.16 -16.14
N ILE A 279 1.55 13.19 -16.23
CA ILE A 279 2.27 12.98 -17.50
C ILE A 279 2.00 11.57 -18.06
N THR A 280 2.00 10.56 -17.20
CA THR A 280 1.88 9.15 -17.60
C THR A 280 0.45 8.65 -17.79
N ARG A 281 -0.56 9.45 -17.41
CA ARG A 281 -2.00 9.10 -17.51
C ARG A 281 -2.43 8.65 -18.90
N LYS A 282 -1.89 9.27 -19.96
CA LYS A 282 -2.23 8.94 -21.35
C LYS A 282 -1.70 7.55 -21.73
N ALA A 283 -0.48 7.22 -21.28
CA ALA A 283 0.10 5.90 -21.50
C ALA A 283 -0.70 4.80 -20.79
N TRP A 284 -1.14 5.06 -19.56
CA TRP A 284 -2.07 4.18 -18.84
C TRP A 284 -3.40 4.01 -19.56
N THR A 285 -4.04 5.11 -19.96
CA THR A 285 -5.34 5.08 -20.64
C THR A 285 -5.27 4.29 -21.96
N ASN A 286 -4.23 4.52 -22.75
CA ASN A 286 -3.97 3.79 -23.99
C ASN A 286 -3.74 2.29 -23.74
N TYR A 287 -2.98 1.94 -22.69
CA TYR A 287 -2.78 0.55 -22.29
C TYR A 287 -4.11 -0.14 -21.95
N VAL A 288 -4.95 0.50 -21.14
CA VAL A 288 -6.26 -0.02 -20.75
C VAL A 288 -7.20 -0.17 -21.95
N HIS A 289 -7.21 0.78 -22.89
CA HIS A 289 -8.01 0.65 -24.12
C HIS A 289 -7.50 -0.46 -25.03
N SER A 290 -6.18 -0.61 -25.18
CA SER A 290 -5.58 -1.67 -25.99
C SER A 290 -5.90 -3.07 -25.46
N THR A 291 -5.99 -3.25 -24.13
CA THR A 291 -6.34 -4.55 -23.53
C THR A 291 -7.84 -4.85 -23.66
N LYS A 292 -8.71 -3.84 -23.64
CA LYS A 292 -10.14 -4.00 -23.97
C LYS A 292 -10.38 -4.38 -25.43
N GLY A 293 -9.60 -3.82 -26.36
CA GLY A 293 -9.68 -4.17 -27.78
C GLY A 293 -9.33 -5.64 -28.06
N ARG A 294 -8.39 -6.22 -27.30
CA ARG A 294 -8.00 -7.65 -27.40
C ARG A 294 -8.97 -8.63 -26.75
N THR A 295 -9.94 -8.14 -25.98
CA THR A 295 -10.98 -8.96 -25.33
C THR A 295 -12.32 -8.91 -26.07
N ARG A 296 -12.33 -8.31 -27.28
CA ARG A 296 -13.34 -8.60 -28.28
C ARG A 296 -12.87 -9.82 -29.08
N ASP A 297 -13.73 -10.83 -29.18
CA ASP A 297 -13.61 -11.91 -30.16
C ASP A 297 -13.50 -11.30 -31.58
N ASP A 298 -13.00 -12.06 -32.57
CA ASP A 298 -12.96 -11.68 -33.99
C ASP A 298 -14.34 -11.25 -34.53
N ASN A 299 -15.41 -11.61 -33.82
CA ASN A 299 -16.79 -11.16 -34.06
C ASN A 299 -17.17 -9.81 -33.41
N GLY A 300 -16.26 -9.11 -32.74
CA GLY A 300 -16.47 -7.79 -32.15
C GLY A 300 -17.27 -7.77 -30.83
N ILE A 301 -17.64 -8.93 -30.27
CA ILE A 301 -18.42 -9.02 -29.03
C ILE A 301 -17.50 -8.87 -27.82
N CYS A 302 -17.82 -7.93 -26.92
CA CYS A 302 -17.02 -7.72 -25.72
C CYS A 302 -17.22 -8.91 -24.76
N LEU A 303 -16.15 -9.49 -24.19
CA LEU A 303 -16.26 -10.59 -23.21
C LEU A 303 -17.21 -10.32 -22.02
N ARG A 304 -17.49 -9.04 -21.70
CA ARG A 304 -18.53 -8.67 -20.70
C ARG A 304 -19.96 -8.81 -21.22
N GLU A 305 -20.19 -8.64 -22.52
CA GLU A 305 -21.49 -8.88 -23.15
C GLU A 305 -21.76 -10.38 -23.28
N LEU A 306 -20.73 -11.19 -23.49
CA LEU A 306 -20.82 -12.66 -23.46
C LEU A 306 -21.23 -13.18 -22.06
N ASP A 307 -20.58 -12.73 -20.99
CA ASP A 307 -20.97 -13.11 -19.62
C ASP A 307 -22.42 -12.66 -19.30
N ALA A 308 -22.83 -11.47 -19.73
CA ALA A 308 -24.20 -10.99 -19.52
C ALA A 308 -25.24 -11.76 -20.35
N GLN A 309 -24.91 -12.12 -21.59
CA GLN A 309 -25.78 -12.94 -22.44
C GLN A 309 -25.88 -14.38 -21.95
N ASP A 310 -24.81 -14.96 -21.42
CA ASP A 310 -24.84 -16.31 -20.86
C ASP A 310 -25.64 -16.35 -19.55
N ILE A 311 -25.56 -15.31 -18.71
CA ILE A 311 -26.43 -15.18 -17.54
C ILE A 311 -27.90 -15.07 -17.95
N LEU A 312 -28.22 -14.24 -18.95
CA LEU A 312 -29.60 -14.08 -19.46
C LEU A 312 -30.12 -15.36 -20.15
N LYS A 313 -29.27 -16.08 -20.88
CA LYS A 313 -29.62 -17.37 -21.50
C LYS A 313 -29.86 -18.47 -20.47
N ASN A 314 -29.10 -18.48 -19.37
CA ASN A 314 -29.31 -19.47 -18.31
C ASN A 314 -30.59 -19.16 -17.53
N GLN A 315 -30.89 -17.89 -17.26
CA GLN A 315 -32.17 -17.49 -16.65
C GLN A 315 -33.39 -17.80 -17.54
N ALA A 316 -33.25 -17.71 -18.86
CA ALA A 316 -34.32 -18.07 -19.80
C ALA A 316 -34.52 -19.59 -19.98
N LYS A 317 -33.55 -20.43 -19.57
CA LYS A 317 -33.69 -21.90 -19.57
C LYS A 317 -34.27 -22.46 -18.28
N GLU A 318 -34.27 -21.66 -17.22
CA GLU A 318 -34.84 -22.01 -15.91
C GLU A 318 -36.31 -21.55 -15.77
N GLN A 319 -36.86 -20.90 -16.80
CA GLN A 319 -38.30 -20.60 -16.97
C GLN A 319 -38.92 -21.57 -17.97
#